data_AF-A0A6A5U5Q0-F1
#
_entry.id   AF-A0A6A5U5Q0-F1
#
_cell.length_a   1.000
_cell.length_b   1.000
_cell.length_c   1.000
_cell.angle_alpha   90.00
_cell.angle_beta   90.00
_cell.angle_gamma   90.00
#
_symmetry.space_group_name_H-M   'P 1'
#
loop_
_entity.id
_entity.type
_entity.pdbx_description
1 polymer ?
#
loop_
_entity_poly.entity_id
_entity_poly.type
_entity_poly.pdbx_seq_one_letter_code
_entity_poly.pdbx_strand_id
1 'polypeptide(L)'
;MEQLKTSISRWHEILQPGERSRHIRRIKATGCMRGEDGPVRMPSYLLNPSNEIDWDEDSDGDSDEDEDVFTAPTSLEGFRGSSPIITPESNASRNTAWVPLARFLRTCAGLRCFVWASTDQVPLCILDVLHNQLHVNTFSLRSLYQRYDNLHNIDADEYALVTSPSLTSICVASVPIDEEGRLDYNEEAIEEMVAGLAPKLRSSTIWYPRECGSVGLLQAIPADRPEWQGFFRNRKSRKRDSRSQLVKLAFKGEAYLFHQRLEWWDSHIDYSILSSLHLRILVERDVLKDLICLAEGGVFQTLRHLSLRYNDDKEDTAKAKGLISALASLQTINLHYKINEDTITTIIENHGGTLRRLHCHSSLVAKAWNSFRKAAPN
;
A
#
# COMPACT_ATOMS: atom_id res chain seq x y z
N MET A 1 -3.90 -1.32 27.99
CA MET A 1 -5.04 -2.26 28.08
C MET A 1 -6.31 -1.63 28.64
N GLU A 2 -6.29 -1.01 29.83
CA GLU A 2 -7.51 -0.46 30.47
C GLU A 2 -8.23 0.59 29.62
N GLN A 3 -7.49 1.47 28.92
CA GLN A 3 -8.10 2.46 28.04
C GLN A 3 -8.94 1.84 26.90
N LEU A 4 -8.48 0.72 26.30
CA LEU A 4 -9.26 0.05 25.25
C LEU A 4 -10.55 -0.52 25.83
N LYS A 5 -10.47 -1.20 26.99
CA LYS A 5 -11.65 -1.75 27.67
C LYS A 5 -12.65 -0.65 27.99
N THR A 6 -12.21 0.45 28.61
CA THR A 6 -13.07 1.60 28.95
C THR A 6 -13.71 2.20 27.71
N SER A 7 -12.93 2.36 26.63
CA SER A 7 -13.45 2.86 25.37
C SER A 7 -14.55 1.95 24.84
N ILE A 8 -14.28 0.64 24.72
CA ILE A 8 -15.25 -0.33 24.19
C ILE A 8 -16.50 -0.41 25.05
N SER A 9 -16.38 -0.40 26.39
CA SER A 9 -17.53 -0.37 27.28
C SER A 9 -18.41 0.85 27.02
N ARG A 10 -17.79 2.03 26.87
CA ARG A 10 -18.51 3.26 26.52
C ARG A 10 -19.20 3.17 25.15
N TRP A 11 -18.53 2.63 24.13
CA TRP A 11 -19.14 2.40 22.82
C TRP A 11 -20.33 1.44 22.94
N HIS A 12 -20.18 0.37 23.71
CA HIS A 12 -21.24 -0.60 23.93
C HIS A 12 -22.46 0.05 24.61
N GLU A 13 -22.28 0.85 25.65
CA GLU A 13 -23.36 1.59 26.32
C GLU A 13 -24.07 2.56 25.38
N ILE A 14 -23.34 3.28 24.52
CA ILE A 14 -23.91 4.23 23.56
C ILE A 14 -24.74 3.50 22.48
N LEU A 15 -24.32 2.30 22.09
CA LEU A 15 -24.90 1.53 20.98
C LEU A 15 -25.94 0.50 21.42
N GLN A 16 -26.02 0.20 22.72
CA GLN A 16 -26.97 -0.72 23.32
C GLN A 16 -28.44 -0.31 23.06
N PRO A 17 -28.86 0.97 23.28
CA PRO A 17 -30.24 1.38 23.05
C PRO A 17 -30.69 1.15 21.61
N GLY A 18 -31.66 0.25 21.42
CA GLY A 18 -32.23 -0.06 20.10
C GLY A 18 -31.33 -0.91 19.20
N GLU A 19 -30.40 -1.68 19.77
CA GLU A 19 -29.50 -2.58 19.03
C GLU A 19 -28.70 -1.89 17.92
N ARG A 20 -28.27 -0.65 18.16
CA ARG A 20 -27.65 0.19 17.12
C ARG A 20 -26.36 -0.39 16.56
N SER A 21 -25.68 -1.27 17.31
CA SER A 21 -24.50 -2.01 16.84
C SER A 21 -24.74 -2.77 15.53
N ARG A 22 -25.97 -3.27 15.29
CA ARG A 22 -26.32 -3.99 14.05
C ARG A 22 -26.31 -3.09 12.80
N HIS A 23 -26.36 -1.77 12.99
CA HIS A 23 -26.33 -0.80 11.90
C HIS A 23 -24.90 -0.34 11.57
N ILE A 24 -23.90 -0.70 12.37
CA ILE A 24 -22.50 -0.35 12.12
C ILE A 24 -22.01 -1.12 10.91
N ARG A 25 -21.52 -0.39 9.90
CA ARG A 25 -21.02 -0.97 8.64
C ARG A 25 -19.51 -0.97 8.53
N ARG A 26 -18.84 -0.02 9.18
CA ARG A 26 -17.38 0.17 9.09
C ARG A 26 -16.80 0.49 10.45
N ILE A 27 -15.67 -0.11 10.78
CA ILE A 27 -14.90 0.19 12.00
C ILE A 27 -13.42 0.28 11.62
N LYS A 28 -12.73 1.32 12.12
CA LYS A 28 -11.29 1.50 11.97
C LYS A 28 -10.63 1.42 13.34
N ALA A 29 -9.64 0.55 13.48
CA ALA A 29 -8.80 0.48 14.67
C ALA A 29 -7.49 1.22 14.41
N THR A 30 -7.16 2.19 15.27
CA THR A 30 -5.91 2.96 15.22
C THR A 30 -5.18 2.88 16.57
N GLY A 31 -3.92 3.33 16.60
CA GLY A 31 -3.10 3.35 17.81
C GLY A 31 -2.30 2.07 18.01
N CYS A 32 -1.88 1.80 19.25
CA CYS A 32 -1.13 0.59 19.60
C CYS A 32 -1.28 0.23 21.08
N MET A 33 -1.10 -1.05 21.40
CA MET A 33 -0.90 -1.52 22.76
C MET A 33 0.55 -1.27 23.14
N ARG A 34 0.81 -0.14 23.81
CA ARG A 34 2.12 0.09 24.42
C ARG A 34 2.37 -1.01 25.47
N GLY A 35 3.40 -1.82 25.25
CA GLY A 35 4.02 -2.58 26.33
C GLY A 35 4.71 -1.63 27.29
N GLU A 36 5.02 -2.10 28.50
CA GLU A 36 5.84 -1.36 29.47
C GLU A 36 7.29 -1.16 28.99
N ASP A 37 7.66 -1.78 27.87
CA ASP A 37 8.98 -1.76 27.25
C ASP A 37 9.28 -0.41 26.55
N GLY A 38 9.52 0.62 27.37
CA GLY A 38 10.21 1.86 26.96
C GLY A 38 9.58 2.66 25.81
N PRO A 39 10.17 3.81 25.46
CA PRO A 39 9.79 4.51 24.23
C PRO A 39 10.17 3.63 23.04
N VAL A 40 9.19 3.32 22.19
CA VAL A 40 9.43 2.75 20.86
C VAL A 40 10.44 3.68 20.18
N ARG A 41 11.67 3.19 19.96
CA ARG A 41 12.64 3.91 19.13
C ARG A 41 11.97 4.07 17.77
N MET A 42 11.65 5.32 17.43
CA MET A 42 11.22 5.62 16.08
C MET A 42 12.40 5.28 15.19
N PRO A 43 12.16 4.57 14.09
CA PRO A 43 13.18 4.45 13.08
C PRO A 43 13.69 5.84 12.72
N SER A 44 15.01 6.03 12.73
CA SER A 44 15.67 7.28 12.37
C SER A 44 15.20 7.84 11.01
N TYR A 45 14.79 6.98 10.07
CA TYR A 45 14.20 7.41 8.80
C TYR A 45 12.81 8.06 8.92
N LEU A 46 12.07 7.81 10.01
CA LEU A 46 10.81 8.51 10.32
C LEU A 46 11.03 9.78 11.15
N LEU A 47 12.24 10.02 11.67
CA LEU A 47 12.55 11.11 12.60
C LEU A 47 13.22 12.32 11.96
N ASN A 48 13.55 12.27 10.67
CA ASN A 48 14.35 13.32 10.03
C ASN A 48 13.55 14.13 9.00
N PRO A 49 12.61 15.00 9.42
CA PRO A 49 11.94 15.94 8.54
C PRO A 49 12.86 17.10 8.10
N SER A 50 14.05 17.25 8.71
CA SER A 50 14.90 18.45 8.59
C SER A 50 15.79 18.56 7.34
N ASN A 51 15.64 17.67 6.36
CA ASN A 51 16.21 17.86 5.01
C ASN A 51 15.06 17.87 3.99
N GLU A 52 14.21 18.87 4.12
CA GLU A 52 13.28 19.34 3.08
C GLU A 52 14.09 19.73 1.83
N ILE A 53 14.41 18.75 0.99
CA ILE A 53 13.94 18.92 -0.39
C ILE A 53 12.44 19.01 -0.20
N ASP A 54 11.81 20.14 -0.60
CA ASP A 54 10.36 20.29 -0.72
C ASP A 54 9.80 18.98 -1.32
N TRP A 55 9.46 18.06 -0.44
CA TRP A 55 8.15 17.47 -0.50
C TRP A 55 7.30 18.71 -0.32
N ASP A 56 6.91 19.35 -1.42
CA ASP A 56 5.62 20.02 -1.43
C ASP A 56 4.74 19.02 -0.72
N GLU A 57 4.41 19.31 0.54
CA GLU A 57 3.57 18.45 1.31
C GLU A 57 2.39 18.24 0.39
N ASP A 58 2.16 16.98 0.00
CA ASP A 58 0.93 16.47 -0.57
C ASP A 58 -0.21 16.66 0.48
N SER A 59 -0.26 17.82 1.15
CA SER A 59 -1.48 18.49 1.54
C SER A 59 -2.17 18.86 0.23
N ASP A 60 -2.75 17.84 -0.38
CA ASP A 60 -3.88 17.95 -1.28
C ASP A 60 -4.97 18.74 -0.51
N GLY A 61 -4.82 20.06 -0.43
CA GLY A 61 -5.72 20.99 0.24
C GLY A 61 -7.08 21.12 -0.45
N ASP A 62 -7.42 20.22 -1.36
CA ASP A 62 -8.72 20.06 -1.99
C ASP A 62 -9.33 18.71 -1.56
N SER A 63 -9.62 18.62 -0.26
CA SER A 63 -10.38 17.54 0.38
C SER A 63 -11.88 17.65 0.09
N ASP A 64 -12.27 17.76 -1.19
CA ASP A 64 -13.69 17.74 -1.59
C ASP A 64 -14.18 16.33 -1.98
N GLU A 65 -13.27 15.35 -2.03
CA GLU A 65 -13.63 13.99 -1.64
C GLU A 65 -13.20 13.84 -0.18
N ASP A 66 -14.19 13.71 0.70
CA ASP A 66 -14.06 13.19 2.05
C ASP A 66 -12.78 12.34 2.14
N GLU A 67 -11.79 12.77 2.94
CA GLU A 67 -10.80 11.84 3.46
C GLU A 67 -11.61 10.80 4.24
N ASP A 68 -12.14 9.80 3.52
CA ASP A 68 -12.88 8.71 4.09
C ASP A 68 -11.88 8.15 5.06
N VAL A 69 -12.15 8.32 6.36
CA VAL A 69 -11.23 7.99 7.44
C VAL A 69 -10.78 6.53 7.30
N PHE A 70 -11.49 5.73 6.50
CA PHE A 70 -11.23 4.35 6.14
C PHE A 70 -10.29 4.16 4.92
N THR A 71 -9.72 5.22 4.33
CA THR A 71 -8.78 5.16 3.21
C THR A 71 -7.38 4.72 3.64
N ALA A 72 -6.60 4.27 2.66
CA ALA A 72 -5.20 3.92 2.83
C ALA A 72 -4.39 5.16 3.21
N PRO A 73 -3.38 5.03 4.08
CA PRO A 73 -2.53 6.16 4.47
C PRO A 73 -1.89 6.82 3.24
N THR A 74 -1.86 8.15 3.27
CA THR A 74 -1.20 9.01 2.28
C THR A 74 0.23 9.35 2.69
N SER A 75 0.61 9.11 3.96
CA SER A 75 1.95 9.34 4.47
C SER A 75 2.55 8.08 5.12
N LEU A 76 3.89 8.05 5.16
CA LEU A 76 4.66 7.00 5.82
C LEU A 76 4.53 7.03 7.36
N GLU A 77 4.05 8.14 7.94
CA GLU A 77 3.96 8.29 9.40
C GLU A 77 3.07 7.24 10.06
N GLY A 78 2.09 6.71 9.33
CA GLY A 78 1.22 5.62 9.77
C GLY A 78 1.91 4.26 9.83
N PHE A 79 3.01 4.06 9.10
CA PHE A 79 3.74 2.80 8.99
C PHE A 79 4.79 2.62 10.09
N ARG A 80 4.60 3.23 11.26
CA ARG A 80 5.44 3.03 12.45
C ARG A 80 5.36 1.57 12.89
N GLY A 81 6.08 0.67 12.23
CA GLY A 81 6.17 -0.73 12.62
C GLY A 81 6.70 -0.81 14.04
N SER A 82 5.98 -1.50 14.93
CA SER A 82 6.58 -1.89 16.21
C SER A 82 7.61 -2.99 16.00
N SER A 83 8.58 -3.06 16.92
CA SER A 83 9.73 -3.95 16.85
C SER A 83 9.38 -5.37 16.39
N PRO A 84 10.15 -5.97 15.45
CA PRO A 84 9.77 -7.21 14.80
C PRO A 84 10.06 -8.48 15.61
N ILE A 85 10.60 -8.36 16.82
CA ILE A 85 10.77 -9.52 17.69
C ILE A 85 9.66 -9.50 18.74
N ILE A 86 8.65 -10.35 18.55
CA ILE A 86 7.64 -10.63 19.56
C ILE A 86 7.88 -12.07 20.04
N THR A 87 8.09 -12.27 21.34
CA THR A 87 8.10 -13.63 21.89
C THR A 87 6.69 -14.24 21.83
N PRO A 88 6.54 -15.57 21.79
CA PRO A 88 5.22 -16.21 21.82
C PRO A 88 4.34 -15.72 23.00
N GLU A 89 4.94 -15.48 24.16
CA GLU A 89 4.24 -14.96 25.35
C GLU A 89 3.75 -13.53 25.15
N SER A 90 4.58 -12.67 24.56
CA SER A 90 4.21 -11.29 24.24
C SER A 90 3.10 -11.26 23.18
N ASN A 91 3.15 -12.16 22.19
CA ASN A 91 2.08 -12.29 21.20
C ASN A 91 0.76 -12.76 21.84
N ALA A 92 0.80 -13.77 22.71
CA ALA A 92 -0.37 -14.24 23.44
C ALA A 92 -0.99 -13.16 24.35
N SER A 93 -0.15 -12.37 25.02
CA SER A 93 -0.58 -11.22 25.84
C SER A 93 -1.25 -10.15 24.99
N ARG A 94 -0.64 -9.77 23.85
CA ARG A 94 -1.24 -8.85 22.87
C ARG A 94 -2.58 -9.37 22.36
N ASN A 95 -2.66 -10.64 21.99
CA ASN A 95 -3.90 -11.26 21.53
C ASN A 95 -5.00 -11.14 22.60
N THR A 96 -4.66 -11.40 23.86
CA THR A 96 -5.57 -11.24 25.01
C THR A 96 -6.02 -9.79 25.19
N ALA A 97 -5.13 -8.82 25.00
CA ALA A 97 -5.42 -7.39 25.13
C ALA A 97 -6.49 -6.90 24.13
N TRP A 98 -6.59 -7.54 22.95
CA TRP A 98 -7.54 -7.19 21.90
C TRP A 98 -8.86 -7.97 21.95
N VAL A 99 -8.99 -8.98 22.82
CA VAL A 99 -10.23 -9.75 23.01
C VAL A 99 -11.48 -8.89 23.26
N PRO A 100 -11.44 -7.79 24.05
CA PRO A 100 -12.59 -6.91 24.20
C PRO A 100 -13.10 -6.36 22.86
N LEU A 101 -12.18 -5.99 21.95
CA LEU A 101 -12.56 -5.51 20.62
C LEU A 101 -13.16 -6.64 19.79
N ALA A 102 -12.56 -7.84 19.81
CA ALA A 102 -13.09 -9.01 19.13
C ALA A 102 -14.54 -9.32 19.55
N ARG A 103 -14.83 -9.26 20.87
CA ARG A 103 -16.18 -9.43 21.40
C ARG A 103 -17.14 -8.35 20.91
N PHE A 104 -16.71 -7.10 20.89
CA PHE A 104 -17.52 -6.00 20.35
C PHE A 104 -17.82 -6.20 18.85
N LEU A 105 -16.82 -6.56 18.03
CA LEU A 105 -17.00 -6.80 16.61
C LEU A 105 -18.05 -7.90 16.32
N ARG A 106 -18.12 -8.95 17.16
CA ARG A 106 -19.17 -9.99 17.06
C ARG A 106 -20.59 -9.45 17.23
N THR A 107 -20.77 -8.36 17.98
CA THR A 107 -22.09 -7.72 18.16
C THR A 107 -22.52 -6.85 16.98
N CYS A 108 -21.60 -6.57 16.05
CA CYS A 108 -21.83 -5.73 14.88
C CYS A 108 -22.24 -6.59 13.68
N ALA A 109 -23.44 -7.18 13.71
CA ALA A 109 -23.96 -8.05 12.64
C ALA A 109 -24.02 -7.36 11.25
N GLY A 110 -24.05 -6.02 11.22
CA GLY A 110 -24.04 -5.24 10.00
C GLY A 110 -22.66 -4.93 9.43
N LEU A 111 -21.57 -5.29 10.11
CA LEU A 111 -20.21 -4.91 9.74
C LEU A 111 -19.88 -5.45 8.34
N ARG A 112 -19.46 -4.56 7.43
CA ARG A 112 -19.06 -4.91 6.05
C ARG A 112 -17.57 -4.81 5.85
N CYS A 113 -16.93 -3.88 6.55
CA CYS A 113 -15.53 -3.54 6.37
C CYS A 113 -14.90 -3.22 7.72
N PHE A 114 -13.71 -3.77 7.96
CA PHE A 114 -12.87 -3.46 9.10
C PHE A 114 -11.51 -2.97 8.61
N VAL A 115 -11.09 -1.80 9.08
CA VAL A 115 -9.80 -1.21 8.72
C VAL A 115 -8.88 -1.31 9.93
N TRP A 116 -7.81 -2.05 9.78
CA TRP A 116 -6.72 -2.11 10.72
C TRP A 116 -5.64 -1.09 10.33
N ALA A 117 -5.54 -0.03 11.11
CA ALA A 117 -4.53 1.02 10.99
C ALA A 117 -3.77 1.19 12.31
N SER A 118 -3.68 0.11 13.09
CA SER A 118 -2.87 0.03 14.29
C SER A 118 -1.46 -0.42 13.92
N THR A 119 -0.45 0.07 14.62
CA THR A 119 0.94 -0.40 14.40
C THR A 119 1.19 -1.79 14.95
N ASP A 120 0.25 -2.30 15.75
CA ASP A 120 0.22 -3.69 16.14
C ASP A 120 -0.11 -4.60 14.95
N GLN A 121 0.41 -5.83 14.96
CA GLN A 121 -0.12 -6.86 14.08
C GLN A 121 -1.56 -7.17 14.40
N VAL A 122 -2.32 -7.51 13.35
CA VAL A 122 -3.71 -7.97 13.48
C VAL A 122 -3.71 -9.22 14.35
N PRO A 123 -4.28 -9.18 15.56
CA PRO A 123 -4.29 -10.32 16.46
C PRO A 123 -5.20 -11.43 15.92
N LEU A 124 -4.85 -12.69 16.21
CA LEU A 124 -5.65 -13.83 15.78
C LEU A 124 -7.11 -13.74 16.28
N CYS A 125 -7.34 -13.26 17.51
CA CYS A 125 -8.69 -13.12 18.05
C CYS A 125 -9.56 -12.13 17.25
N ILE A 126 -8.95 -11.17 16.56
CA ILE A 126 -9.63 -10.25 15.65
C ILE A 126 -9.88 -10.94 14.31
N LEU A 127 -8.89 -11.66 13.76
CA LEU A 127 -9.07 -12.45 12.54
C LEU A 127 -10.19 -13.48 12.65
N ASP A 128 -10.28 -14.19 13.78
CA ASP A 128 -11.28 -15.24 14.04
C ASP A 128 -12.72 -14.74 14.01
N VAL A 129 -12.95 -13.45 14.26
CA VAL A 129 -14.29 -12.86 14.28
C VAL A 129 -14.64 -12.12 12.99
N LEU A 130 -13.66 -11.91 12.12
CA LEU A 130 -13.82 -11.20 10.87
C LEU A 130 -14.14 -12.18 9.75
N HIS A 131 -15.40 -12.22 9.36
CA HIS A 131 -15.86 -12.94 8.16
C HIS A 131 -16.04 -12.01 6.95
N ASN A 132 -15.82 -10.71 7.14
CA ASN A 132 -16.06 -9.64 6.16
C ASN A 132 -14.75 -9.05 5.62
N GLN A 133 -14.81 -7.93 4.90
CA GLN A 133 -13.62 -7.32 4.30
C GLN A 133 -12.69 -6.72 5.37
N LEU A 134 -11.42 -7.11 5.34
CA LEU A 134 -10.35 -6.62 6.18
C LEU A 134 -9.34 -5.85 5.33
N HIS A 135 -9.12 -4.60 5.72
CA HIS A 135 -8.11 -3.71 5.14
C HIS A 135 -7.02 -3.50 6.17
N VAL A 136 -5.76 -3.75 5.83
CA VAL A 136 -4.62 -3.57 6.74
C VAL A 136 -3.73 -2.46 6.19
N ASN A 137 -3.90 -1.27 6.74
CA ASN A 137 -3.21 -0.05 6.32
C ASN A 137 -1.75 0.00 6.79
N THR A 138 -1.38 -0.85 7.74
CA THR A 138 -0.08 -0.91 8.42
C THR A 138 0.45 -2.34 8.36
N PHE A 139 0.31 -2.98 7.19
CA PHE A 139 0.65 -4.38 6.98
C PHE A 139 2.15 -4.58 7.14
N SER A 140 2.53 -5.55 7.99
CA SER A 140 3.91 -5.93 8.25
C SER A 140 3.94 -7.31 8.92
N LEU A 141 4.68 -8.24 8.32
CA LEU A 141 4.97 -9.58 8.80
C LEU A 141 6.32 -9.53 9.51
N ARG A 142 6.29 -9.52 10.83
CA ARG A 142 7.44 -9.25 11.67
C ARG A 142 8.43 -10.40 11.66
N SER A 143 7.93 -11.63 11.56
CA SER A 143 8.79 -12.81 11.41
C SER A 143 9.54 -12.85 10.06
N LEU A 144 9.25 -11.92 9.15
CA LEU A 144 9.98 -11.77 7.88
C LEU A 144 11.10 -10.74 7.92
N TYR A 145 11.32 -10.07 9.07
CA TYR A 145 12.57 -9.34 9.32
C TYR A 145 13.59 -10.29 9.94
N GLN A 146 14.50 -10.81 9.12
CA GLN A 146 15.37 -11.91 9.51
C GLN A 146 16.84 -11.49 9.48
N ARG A 147 17.64 -12.00 10.42
CA ARG A 147 19.09 -11.81 10.34
C ARG A 147 19.67 -12.75 9.30
N TYR A 148 20.73 -12.31 8.64
CA TYR A 148 21.45 -13.10 7.63
C TYR A 148 21.90 -14.48 8.15
N ASP A 149 22.32 -14.54 9.43
CA ASP A 149 22.79 -15.75 10.11
C ASP A 149 21.67 -16.63 10.68
N ASN A 150 20.41 -16.16 10.65
CA ASN A 150 19.29 -16.83 11.31
C ASN A 150 17.98 -16.69 10.52
N LEU A 151 17.94 -17.33 9.35
CA LEU A 151 16.71 -17.44 8.56
C LEU A 151 15.74 -18.44 9.21
N HIS A 152 14.44 -18.13 9.25
CA HIS A 152 13.44 -19.00 9.86
C HIS A 152 12.09 -18.96 9.10
N ASN A 153 11.19 -19.86 9.48
CA ASN A 153 9.83 -19.88 8.93
C ASN A 153 9.03 -18.68 9.44
N ILE A 154 7.95 -18.35 8.72
CA ILE A 154 6.96 -17.38 9.17
C ILE A 154 6.27 -17.86 10.46
N ASP A 155 5.87 -16.90 11.30
CA ASP A 155 4.99 -17.13 12.44
C ASP A 155 3.60 -17.66 12.00
N ALA A 156 2.99 -18.51 12.82
CA ALA A 156 1.72 -19.16 12.47
C ALA A 156 0.54 -18.17 12.40
N ASP A 157 0.49 -17.17 13.29
CA ASP A 157 -0.59 -16.17 13.31
C ASP A 157 -0.44 -15.21 12.14
N GLU A 158 0.80 -14.83 11.82
CA GLU A 158 1.11 -14.07 10.60
C GLU A 158 0.73 -14.85 9.33
N TYR A 159 1.01 -16.16 9.29
CA TYR A 159 0.60 -17.00 8.17
C TYR A 159 -0.93 -17.10 8.04
N ALA A 160 -1.66 -17.11 9.17
CA ALA A 160 -3.11 -17.04 9.17
C ALA A 160 -3.64 -15.71 8.59
N LEU A 161 -2.94 -14.59 8.85
CA LEU A 161 -3.26 -13.30 8.24
C LEU A 161 -3.08 -13.31 6.72
N VAL A 162 -1.92 -13.76 6.22
CA VAL A 162 -1.63 -13.75 4.76
C VAL A 162 -2.54 -14.69 3.96
N THR A 163 -3.08 -15.73 4.61
CA THR A 163 -4.04 -16.67 4.01
C THR A 163 -5.50 -16.32 4.29
N SER A 164 -5.76 -15.22 4.99
CA SER A 164 -7.11 -14.89 5.44
C SER A 164 -8.05 -14.64 4.25
N PRO A 165 -9.21 -15.32 4.17
CA PRO A 165 -10.20 -15.08 3.13
C PRO A 165 -10.95 -13.75 3.31
N SER A 166 -10.69 -13.05 4.40
CA SER A 166 -11.25 -11.76 4.74
C SER A 166 -10.36 -10.61 4.26
N LEU A 167 -9.08 -10.86 4.00
CA LEU A 167 -8.11 -9.82 3.62
C LEU A 167 -8.37 -9.32 2.19
N THR A 168 -8.70 -8.03 2.06
CA THR A 168 -9.05 -7.39 0.78
C THR A 168 -8.09 -6.29 0.37
N SER A 169 -7.42 -5.65 1.31
CA SER A 169 -6.49 -4.57 1.02
C SER A 169 -5.32 -4.59 1.99
N ILE A 170 -4.13 -4.35 1.48
CA ILE A 170 -2.93 -4.14 2.28
C ILE A 170 -2.20 -2.89 1.85
N CYS A 171 -1.56 -2.25 2.81
CA CYS A 171 -0.51 -1.28 2.56
C CYS A 171 0.69 -1.69 3.39
N VAL A 172 1.85 -1.81 2.76
CA VAL A 172 3.11 -2.22 3.39
C VAL A 172 4.16 -1.12 3.20
N ALA A 173 5.12 -1.04 4.12
CA ALA A 173 6.40 -0.39 3.86
C ALA A 173 7.45 -1.49 3.67
N SER A 174 8.18 -1.46 2.55
CA SER A 174 9.22 -2.43 2.19
C SER A 174 10.57 -1.71 2.12
N VAL A 175 11.55 -2.20 2.86
CA VAL A 175 12.96 -1.78 2.78
C VAL A 175 13.81 -3.03 2.69
N PRO A 176 14.75 -3.18 1.74
CA PRO A 176 15.50 -4.44 1.61
C PRO A 176 16.17 -4.90 2.90
N ILE A 177 16.65 -3.94 3.69
CA ILE A 177 17.26 -4.12 5.00
C ILE A 177 16.72 -3.04 5.94
N ASP A 178 16.30 -3.43 7.15
CA ASP A 178 15.84 -2.49 8.16
C ASP A 178 16.99 -1.81 8.93
N GLU A 179 16.65 -0.88 9.84
CA GLU A 179 17.65 -0.13 10.60
C GLU A 179 18.50 -0.99 11.54
N GLU A 180 18.02 -2.17 11.90
CA GLU A 180 18.75 -3.14 12.70
C GLU A 180 19.59 -4.10 11.86
N GLY A 181 19.66 -3.90 10.54
CA GLY A 181 20.44 -4.74 9.62
C GLY A 181 19.78 -6.09 9.32
N ARG A 182 18.47 -6.23 9.56
CA ARG A 182 17.71 -7.44 9.21
C ARG A 182 17.16 -7.32 7.80
N LEU A 183 17.18 -8.44 7.09
CA LEU A 183 16.59 -8.60 5.77
C LEU A 183 15.07 -8.54 5.90
N ASP A 184 14.42 -7.72 5.08
CA ASP A 184 12.96 -7.68 4.98
C ASP A 184 12.50 -8.56 3.82
N TYR A 185 11.62 -9.53 4.07
CA TYR A 185 11.00 -10.36 3.03
C TYR A 185 9.49 -10.08 2.82
N ASN A 186 9.00 -8.92 3.27
CA ASN A 186 7.58 -8.58 3.15
C ASN A 186 7.13 -8.38 1.70
N GLU A 187 7.98 -7.87 0.81
CA GLU A 187 7.63 -7.71 -0.60
C GLU A 187 7.42 -9.06 -1.28
N GLU A 188 8.33 -10.02 -1.09
CA GLU A 188 8.21 -11.37 -1.63
C GLU A 188 7.01 -12.13 -1.04
N ALA A 189 6.66 -11.86 0.22
CA ALA A 189 5.43 -12.39 0.81
C ALA A 189 4.17 -11.81 0.15
N ILE A 190 4.17 -10.53 -0.22
CA ILE A 190 3.06 -9.87 -0.91
C ILE A 190 2.92 -10.40 -2.33
N GLU A 191 4.04 -10.61 -3.00
CA GLU A 191 4.09 -11.31 -4.29
C GLU A 191 3.36 -12.66 -4.21
N GLU A 192 3.68 -13.50 -3.23
CA GLU A 192 2.95 -14.77 -3.00
C GLU A 192 1.45 -14.57 -2.66
N MET A 193 1.09 -13.51 -1.91
CA MET A 193 -0.30 -13.12 -1.65
C MET A 193 -1.06 -12.80 -2.92
N VAL A 194 -0.45 -12.02 -3.80
CA VAL A 194 -1.02 -11.62 -5.10
C VAL A 194 -1.10 -12.82 -6.02
N ALA A 195 -0.08 -13.68 -6.05
CA ALA A 195 -0.09 -14.94 -6.80
C ALA A 195 -1.19 -15.92 -6.34
N GLY A 196 -1.97 -15.57 -5.32
CA GLY A 196 -3.23 -16.23 -4.98
C GLY A 196 -3.27 -16.79 -3.55
N LEU A 197 -2.25 -16.53 -2.71
CA LEU A 197 -2.30 -16.87 -1.29
C LEU A 197 -3.40 -16.12 -0.53
N ALA A 198 -3.72 -14.89 -0.94
CA ALA A 198 -4.84 -14.11 -0.43
C ALA A 198 -5.95 -13.99 -1.50
N PRO A 199 -6.91 -14.94 -1.58
CA PRO A 199 -7.82 -15.06 -2.74
C PRO A 199 -8.78 -13.89 -2.93
N LYS A 200 -9.02 -13.09 -1.89
CA LYS A 200 -9.88 -11.88 -1.95
C LYS A 200 -9.09 -10.58 -1.94
N LEU A 201 -7.76 -10.63 -2.05
CA LEU A 201 -6.97 -9.42 -2.15
C LEU A 201 -7.34 -8.66 -3.44
N ARG A 202 -7.70 -7.39 -3.27
CA ARG A 202 -8.16 -6.48 -4.33
C ARG A 202 -7.26 -5.26 -4.46
N SER A 203 -6.55 -4.89 -3.40
CA SER A 203 -5.70 -3.70 -3.37
C SER A 203 -4.37 -4.00 -2.69
N SER A 204 -3.28 -3.70 -3.39
CA SER A 204 -1.93 -3.71 -2.83
C SER A 204 -1.29 -2.34 -2.98
N THR A 205 -0.68 -1.85 -1.90
CA THR A 205 0.13 -0.63 -1.91
C THR A 205 1.45 -0.92 -1.24
N ILE A 206 2.54 -0.75 -1.97
CA ILE A 206 3.90 -0.92 -1.49
C ILE A 206 4.56 0.44 -1.39
N TRP A 207 4.97 0.80 -0.19
CA TRP A 207 5.72 2.00 0.10
C TRP A 207 7.20 1.66 0.23
N TYR A 208 8.03 2.39 -0.49
CA TYR A 208 9.47 2.33 -0.39
C TYR A 208 9.94 3.62 0.27
N PRO A 209 10.03 3.66 1.61
CA PRO A 209 10.51 4.85 2.29
C PRO A 209 11.91 5.20 1.78
N ARG A 210 12.25 6.48 1.82
CA ARG A 210 13.62 6.90 1.53
C ARG A 210 14.54 6.11 2.45
N GLU A 211 15.48 5.36 1.87
CA GLU A 211 16.56 4.76 2.63
C GLU A 211 17.30 5.93 3.30
N CYS A 212 17.07 6.18 4.59
CA CYS A 212 17.99 7.01 5.38
C CYS A 212 19.24 6.17 5.65
N GLY A 213 19.91 5.80 4.57
CA GLY A 213 21.16 5.08 4.60
C GLY A 213 22.19 5.97 5.26
N SER A 214 22.55 5.64 6.49
CA SER A 214 23.94 5.87 6.87
C SER A 214 24.81 5.17 5.81
N VAL A 215 25.95 5.74 5.44
CA VAL A 215 26.88 5.14 4.46
C VAL A 215 27.22 3.69 4.82
N GLY A 216 27.18 3.34 6.11
CA GLY A 216 27.35 1.98 6.60
C GLY A 216 26.22 1.01 6.21
N LEU A 217 24.96 1.46 6.09
CA LEU A 217 23.84 0.61 5.67
C LEU A 217 23.98 0.23 4.17
N LEU A 218 24.33 1.20 3.32
CA LEU A 218 24.59 0.96 1.90
C LEU A 218 25.78 0.03 1.66
N GLN A 219 26.79 0.09 2.54
CA GLN A 219 27.93 -0.84 2.53
C GLN A 219 27.59 -2.21 3.15
N ALA A 220 26.57 -2.27 4.01
CA ALA A 220 26.12 -3.48 4.68
C ALA A 220 25.07 -4.26 3.89
N ILE A 221 24.51 -3.71 2.80
CA ILE A 221 23.74 -4.51 1.82
C ILE A 221 24.71 -5.55 1.27
N PRO A 222 24.61 -6.82 1.69
CA PRO A 222 25.50 -7.84 1.18
C PRO A 222 25.22 -7.96 -0.31
N ALA A 223 26.27 -8.08 -1.13
CA ALA A 223 26.10 -8.43 -2.53
C ALA A 223 25.28 -9.73 -2.72
N ASP A 224 25.22 -10.55 -1.66
CA ASP A 224 24.58 -11.86 -1.61
C ASP A 224 23.36 -11.89 -0.67
N ARG A 225 22.38 -10.98 -0.80
CA ARG A 225 21.08 -11.12 -0.10
C ARG A 225 20.54 -12.54 -0.36
N PRO A 226 20.33 -13.38 0.68
CA PRO A 226 19.84 -14.74 0.47
C PRO A 226 18.48 -14.69 -0.20
N GLU A 227 18.29 -15.53 -1.21
CA GLU A 227 17.02 -15.64 -1.91
C GLU A 227 15.89 -16.00 -0.93
N TRP A 228 14.70 -15.45 -1.19
CA TRP A 228 13.51 -15.80 -0.45
C TRP A 228 13.19 -17.30 -0.58
N GLN A 229 13.18 -18.01 0.55
CA GLN A 229 12.94 -19.46 0.59
C GLN A 229 11.46 -19.83 0.73
N GLY A 230 10.56 -18.86 0.56
CA GLY A 230 9.14 -19.01 0.87
C GLY A 230 8.85 -18.94 2.37
N PHE A 231 7.56 -18.99 2.71
CA PHE A 231 7.09 -18.95 4.10
C PHE A 231 7.62 -20.09 4.99
N PHE A 232 7.93 -21.23 4.38
CA PHE A 232 8.46 -22.41 5.07
C PHE A 232 9.64 -22.99 4.29
N ARG A 233 10.84 -22.94 4.87
CA ARG A 233 12.12 -23.23 4.18
C ARG A 233 12.21 -24.61 3.52
N ASN A 234 11.47 -25.58 4.04
CA ASN A 234 11.45 -26.96 3.56
C ASN A 234 10.23 -27.31 2.69
N ARG A 235 9.42 -26.31 2.32
CA ARG A 235 8.21 -26.51 1.55
C ARG A 235 8.32 -25.75 0.24
N LYS A 236 8.34 -26.48 -0.87
CA LYS A 236 8.25 -25.86 -2.19
C LYS A 236 6.97 -25.03 -2.28
N SER A 237 7.09 -23.78 -2.72
CA SER A 237 5.93 -22.96 -3.03
C SER A 237 5.07 -23.70 -4.04
N ARG A 238 3.77 -23.78 -3.77
CA ARG A 238 2.83 -24.36 -4.72
C ARG A 238 2.59 -23.30 -5.77
N LYS A 239 2.98 -23.59 -7.01
CA LYS A 239 2.56 -22.79 -8.16
C LYS A 239 1.04 -22.70 -8.16
N ARG A 240 0.54 -21.47 -8.18
CA ARG A 240 -0.89 -21.16 -8.29
C ARG A 240 -1.10 -20.62 -9.68
N ASP A 241 -1.97 -21.28 -10.42
CA ASP A 241 -2.20 -20.96 -11.83
C ASP A 241 -3.28 -19.88 -12.04
N SER A 242 -3.79 -19.29 -10.95
CA SER A 242 -4.80 -18.25 -11.01
C SER A 242 -4.16 -16.86 -10.97
N ARG A 243 -4.39 -16.04 -12.00
CA ARG A 243 -4.08 -14.62 -11.96
C ARG A 243 -4.85 -13.93 -10.83
N SER A 244 -4.18 -13.00 -10.17
CA SER A 244 -4.73 -12.22 -9.08
C SER A 244 -5.94 -11.41 -9.54
N GLN A 245 -6.84 -11.14 -8.61
CA GLN A 245 -8.02 -10.33 -8.86
C GLN A 245 -7.79 -8.88 -8.36
N LEU A 246 -6.57 -8.35 -8.53
CA LEU A 246 -6.22 -7.01 -8.07
C LEU A 246 -6.93 -5.94 -8.92
N VAL A 247 -7.61 -5.04 -8.23
CA VAL A 247 -8.30 -3.88 -8.79
C VAL A 247 -7.46 -2.60 -8.60
N LYS A 248 -6.59 -2.59 -7.58
CA LYS A 248 -5.66 -1.50 -7.31
C LYS A 248 -4.24 -2.01 -7.05
N LEU A 249 -3.29 -1.42 -7.77
CA LEU A 249 -1.86 -1.61 -7.57
C LEU A 249 -1.21 -0.24 -7.39
N ALA A 250 -0.42 -0.09 -6.33
CA ALA A 250 0.29 1.14 -6.06
C ALA A 250 1.71 0.87 -5.55
N PHE A 251 2.67 1.56 -6.14
CA PHE A 251 4.03 1.68 -5.64
C PHE A 251 4.29 3.15 -5.33
N LYS A 252 4.83 3.44 -4.15
CA LYS A 252 5.04 4.80 -3.66
C LYS A 252 6.41 4.96 -3.02
N GLY A 253 6.96 6.17 -3.03
CA GLY A 253 8.22 6.49 -2.35
C GLY A 253 9.41 6.64 -3.30
N GLU A 254 10.59 6.21 -2.86
CA GLU A 254 11.87 6.57 -3.49
C GLU A 254 12.56 5.41 -4.24
N ALA A 255 11.86 4.30 -4.46
CA ALA A 255 12.38 3.18 -5.22
C ALA A 255 12.30 3.40 -6.74
N TYR A 256 12.78 2.39 -7.47
CA TYR A 256 12.70 2.27 -8.91
C TYR A 256 11.84 1.07 -9.28
N LEU A 257 10.99 1.23 -10.29
CA LEU A 257 10.33 0.11 -10.95
C LEU A 257 11.18 -0.29 -12.15
N PHE A 258 11.85 -1.43 -12.04
CA PHE A 258 12.69 -2.01 -13.08
C PHE A 258 11.98 -3.17 -13.80
N HIS A 259 12.49 -3.53 -14.97
CA HIS A 259 11.84 -4.47 -15.90
C HIS A 259 11.48 -5.82 -15.25
N GLN A 260 12.42 -6.46 -14.56
CA GLN A 260 12.21 -7.77 -13.93
C GLN A 260 11.08 -7.75 -12.88
N ARG A 261 10.93 -6.64 -12.15
CA ARG A 261 9.82 -6.45 -11.21
C ARG A 261 8.51 -6.37 -11.97
N LEU A 262 8.42 -5.59 -13.05
CA LEU A 262 7.20 -5.53 -13.88
C LEU A 262 6.85 -6.91 -14.48
N GLU A 263 7.83 -7.64 -15.02
CA GLU A 263 7.62 -8.98 -15.59
C GLU A 263 7.00 -9.94 -14.56
N TRP A 264 7.48 -9.89 -13.32
CA TRP A 264 6.90 -10.68 -12.24
C TRP A 264 5.42 -10.32 -12.04
N TRP A 265 5.10 -9.03 -11.94
CA TRP A 265 3.71 -8.58 -11.74
C TRP A 265 2.81 -8.90 -12.94
N ASP A 266 3.30 -8.76 -14.17
CA ASP A 266 2.57 -9.11 -15.40
C ASP A 266 2.18 -10.59 -15.45
N SER A 267 3.05 -11.47 -14.98
CA SER A 267 2.75 -12.90 -14.93
C SER A 267 1.67 -13.28 -13.89
N HIS A 268 1.39 -12.43 -12.90
CA HIS A 268 0.48 -12.73 -11.79
C HIS A 268 -0.75 -11.81 -11.69
N ILE A 269 -0.81 -10.69 -12.43
CA ILE A 269 -1.95 -9.77 -12.39
C ILE A 269 -2.85 -9.98 -13.62
N ASP A 270 -4.16 -10.00 -13.38
CA ASP A 270 -5.14 -9.75 -14.44
C ASP A 270 -5.37 -8.25 -14.59
N TYR A 271 -4.67 -7.62 -15.52
CA TYR A 271 -4.78 -6.17 -15.74
C TYR A 271 -6.13 -5.73 -16.33
N SER A 272 -6.94 -6.65 -16.86
CA SER A 272 -8.24 -6.31 -17.44
C SER A 272 -9.21 -5.74 -16.40
N ILE A 273 -9.08 -6.16 -15.15
CA ILE A 273 -9.89 -5.72 -14.00
C ILE A 273 -9.21 -4.63 -13.15
N LEU A 274 -7.98 -4.24 -13.50
CA LEU A 274 -7.23 -3.22 -12.76
C LEU A 274 -7.82 -1.85 -13.04
N SER A 275 -8.46 -1.23 -12.04
CA SER A 275 -9.07 0.10 -12.17
C SER A 275 -8.13 1.23 -11.78
N SER A 276 -7.10 0.94 -10.97
CA SER A 276 -6.21 1.95 -10.40
C SER A 276 -4.76 1.48 -10.43
N LEU A 277 -3.92 2.22 -11.15
CA LEU A 277 -2.48 2.01 -11.23
C LEU A 277 -1.76 3.27 -10.75
N HIS A 278 -1.04 3.17 -9.65
CA HIS A 278 -0.28 4.28 -9.08
C HIS A 278 1.21 3.94 -9.04
N LEU A 279 1.98 4.51 -9.96
CA LEU A 279 3.43 4.39 -10.05
C LEU A 279 4.05 5.70 -9.54
N ARG A 280 4.01 5.92 -8.21
CA ARG A 280 4.61 7.09 -7.53
C ARG A 280 6.03 6.80 -7.05
N ILE A 281 6.72 5.94 -7.80
CA ILE A 281 8.16 5.64 -7.73
C ILE A 281 8.75 5.88 -9.11
N LEU A 282 10.07 5.99 -9.24
CA LEU A 282 10.65 6.25 -10.56
C LEU A 282 10.48 5.03 -11.47
N VAL A 283 9.83 5.22 -12.62
CA VAL A 283 9.62 4.15 -13.60
C VAL A 283 10.75 4.14 -14.61
N GLU A 284 11.41 2.99 -14.79
CA GLU A 284 12.44 2.85 -15.81
C GLU A 284 11.87 2.95 -17.23
N ARG A 285 12.74 3.35 -18.13
CA ARG A 285 12.43 3.55 -19.53
C ARG A 285 11.85 2.32 -20.23
N ASP A 286 12.40 1.15 -19.97
CA ASP A 286 11.95 -0.09 -20.60
C ASP A 286 10.60 -0.53 -20.02
N VAL A 287 10.38 -0.31 -18.71
CA VAL A 287 9.07 -0.50 -18.07
C VAL A 287 8.01 0.40 -18.70
N LEU A 288 8.32 1.67 -19.02
CA LEU A 288 7.38 2.53 -19.75
C LEU A 288 7.01 1.96 -21.12
N LYS A 289 7.98 1.38 -21.85
CA LYS A 289 7.71 0.74 -23.16
C LYS A 289 6.76 -0.45 -23.01
N ASP A 290 7.01 -1.30 -22.02
CA ASP A 290 6.17 -2.48 -21.78
C ASP A 290 4.73 -2.07 -21.41
N LEU A 291 4.58 -1.05 -20.56
CA LEU A 291 3.27 -0.50 -20.20
C LEU A 291 2.53 0.06 -21.42
N ILE A 292 3.24 0.71 -22.35
CA ILE A 292 2.66 1.16 -23.64
C ILE A 292 2.18 -0.04 -24.44
N CYS A 293 2.99 -1.08 -24.60
CA CYS A 293 2.61 -2.28 -25.33
C CYS A 293 1.38 -2.98 -24.72
N LEU A 294 1.29 -3.03 -23.39
CA LEU A 294 0.11 -3.55 -22.68
C LEU A 294 -1.13 -2.67 -22.95
N ALA A 295 -0.98 -1.34 -22.91
CA ALA A 295 -2.06 -0.40 -23.17
C ALA A 295 -2.57 -0.48 -24.62
N GLU A 296 -1.67 -0.45 -25.61
CA GLU A 296 -2.00 -0.62 -27.03
C GLU A 296 -2.64 -1.97 -27.33
N GLY A 297 -2.25 -3.02 -26.59
CA GLY A 297 -2.87 -4.34 -26.63
C GLY A 297 -4.27 -4.40 -26.02
N GLY A 298 -4.79 -3.30 -25.47
CA GLY A 298 -6.12 -3.24 -24.85
C GLY A 298 -6.21 -4.01 -23.52
N VAL A 299 -5.07 -4.22 -22.85
CA VAL A 299 -5.00 -5.00 -21.61
C VAL A 299 -5.67 -4.26 -20.45
N PHE A 300 -5.57 -2.92 -20.41
CA PHE A 300 -6.15 -2.08 -19.35
C PHE A 300 -7.62 -1.68 -19.62
N GLN A 301 -8.54 -2.64 -19.57
CA GLN A 301 -9.95 -2.41 -19.95
C GLN A 301 -10.75 -1.57 -18.95
N THR A 302 -10.42 -1.67 -17.66
CA THR A 302 -11.17 -1.01 -16.59
C THR A 302 -10.40 0.11 -15.90
N LEU A 303 -9.18 0.43 -16.39
CA LEU A 303 -8.31 1.42 -15.79
C LEU A 303 -8.95 2.81 -15.87
N ARG A 304 -9.10 3.45 -14.71
CA ARG A 304 -9.72 4.78 -14.56
C ARG A 304 -8.79 5.78 -13.91
N HIS A 305 -7.84 5.30 -13.10
CA HIS A 305 -6.94 6.13 -12.33
C HIS A 305 -5.50 5.76 -12.65
N LEU A 306 -4.75 6.74 -13.16
CA LEU A 306 -3.33 6.63 -13.41
C LEU A 306 -2.59 7.66 -12.54
N SER A 307 -1.57 7.21 -11.83
CA SER A 307 -0.54 8.10 -11.28
C SER A 307 0.82 7.63 -11.77
N LEU A 308 1.65 8.55 -12.27
CA LEU A 308 2.91 8.22 -12.91
C LEU A 308 4.01 9.20 -12.50
N ARG A 309 5.15 8.65 -12.11
CA ARG A 309 6.39 9.35 -11.79
C ARG A 309 7.50 8.82 -12.73
N TYR A 310 8.09 9.71 -13.53
CA TYR A 310 9.08 9.37 -14.58
C TYR A 310 10.20 10.42 -14.65
N ASN A 311 11.34 10.17 -15.31
CA ASN A 311 12.42 11.18 -15.37
C ASN A 311 12.03 12.41 -16.21
N ASP A 312 12.49 13.59 -15.81
CA ASP A 312 12.36 14.83 -16.59
C ASP A 312 13.41 14.90 -17.73
N ASP A 313 13.51 13.83 -18.51
CA ASP A 313 14.23 13.84 -19.78
C ASP A 313 13.26 13.73 -20.97
N LYS A 314 13.72 14.18 -22.14
CA LYS A 314 12.87 14.27 -23.34
C LYS A 314 12.31 12.92 -23.78
N GLU A 315 13.09 11.85 -23.62
CA GLU A 315 12.71 10.52 -24.08
C GLU A 315 11.70 9.89 -23.13
N ASP A 316 11.93 9.99 -21.82
CA ASP A 316 11.01 9.47 -20.81
C ASP A 316 9.69 10.26 -20.81
N THR A 317 9.74 11.59 -21.03
CA THR A 317 8.53 12.42 -21.25
C THR A 317 7.74 11.97 -22.47
N ALA A 318 8.41 11.67 -23.59
CA ALA A 318 7.75 11.19 -24.81
C ALA A 318 7.09 9.82 -24.58
N LYS A 319 7.70 8.93 -23.80
CA LYS A 319 7.11 7.63 -23.44
C LYS A 319 5.96 7.76 -22.46
N ALA A 320 6.07 8.60 -21.44
CA ALA A 320 4.96 8.88 -20.53
C ALA A 320 3.74 9.41 -21.30
N LYS A 321 3.96 10.34 -22.24
CA LYS A 321 2.92 10.79 -23.17
C LYS A 321 2.36 9.65 -24.03
N GLY A 322 3.23 8.81 -24.59
CA GLY A 322 2.81 7.62 -25.37
C GLY A 322 1.92 6.68 -24.57
N LEU A 323 2.26 6.42 -23.30
CA LEU A 323 1.45 5.62 -22.40
C LEU A 323 0.07 6.24 -22.15
N ILE A 324 0.02 7.54 -21.86
CA ILE A 324 -1.23 8.26 -21.66
C ILE A 324 -2.11 8.14 -22.91
N SER A 325 -1.55 8.35 -24.11
CA SER A 325 -2.29 8.22 -25.37
C SER A 325 -2.81 6.80 -25.64
N ALA A 326 -2.06 5.78 -25.24
CA ALA A 326 -2.41 4.38 -25.49
C ALA A 326 -3.54 3.88 -24.56
N LEU A 327 -3.78 4.57 -23.44
CA LEU A 327 -4.81 4.18 -22.48
C LEU A 327 -6.20 4.62 -22.92
N ALA A 328 -7.20 3.83 -22.57
CA ALA A 328 -8.61 4.21 -22.70
C ALA A 328 -8.94 5.44 -21.82
N SER A 329 -10.12 6.01 -22.02
CA SER A 329 -10.54 7.26 -21.38
C SER A 329 -10.45 7.21 -19.84
N LEU A 330 -9.46 7.91 -19.27
CA LEU A 330 -9.18 7.97 -17.84
C LEU A 330 -10.07 8.99 -17.12
N GLN A 331 -10.32 8.75 -15.83
CA GLN A 331 -11.06 9.67 -14.95
C GLN A 331 -10.13 10.49 -14.06
N THR A 332 -8.98 9.92 -13.70
CA THR A 332 -7.97 10.61 -12.88
C THR A 332 -6.59 10.38 -13.45
N ILE A 333 -5.86 11.47 -13.65
CA ILE A 333 -4.46 11.46 -14.08
C ILE A 333 -3.67 12.29 -13.06
N ASN A 334 -2.64 11.68 -12.47
CA ASN A 334 -1.70 12.37 -11.59
C ASN A 334 -0.27 12.20 -12.13
N LEU A 335 0.29 13.25 -12.70
CA LEU A 335 1.64 13.26 -13.23
C LEU A 335 2.56 13.99 -12.26
N HIS A 336 3.53 13.23 -11.76
CA HIS A 336 4.66 13.78 -11.02
C HIS A 336 5.73 14.13 -12.05
N TYR A 337 6.35 15.31 -11.92
CA TYR A 337 7.32 15.95 -12.85
C TYR A 337 6.73 16.83 -13.95
N LYS A 338 7.64 17.38 -14.77
CA LYS A 338 7.39 18.44 -15.75
C LYS A 338 6.47 17.97 -16.86
N ILE A 339 5.42 18.76 -17.05
CA ILE A 339 4.43 18.53 -18.10
C ILE A 339 4.56 19.66 -19.11
N ASN A 340 4.71 19.29 -20.38
CA ASN A 340 4.72 20.24 -21.48
C ASN A 340 3.30 20.42 -22.06
N GLU A 341 3.13 21.44 -22.89
CA GLU A 341 1.85 21.74 -23.55
C GLU A 341 1.36 20.56 -24.39
N ASP A 342 2.27 19.86 -25.06
CA ASP A 342 1.96 18.69 -25.88
C ASP A 342 1.34 17.54 -25.09
N THR A 343 1.79 17.29 -23.86
CA THR A 343 1.22 16.27 -22.96
C THR A 343 -0.17 16.70 -22.48
N ILE A 344 -0.39 17.98 -22.16
CA ILE A 344 -1.72 18.48 -21.78
C ILE A 344 -2.71 18.34 -22.93
N THR A 345 -2.32 18.76 -24.13
CA THR A 345 -3.15 18.61 -25.33
C THR A 345 -3.54 17.16 -25.54
N THR A 346 -2.59 16.23 -25.39
CA THR A 346 -2.83 14.79 -25.47
C THR A 346 -3.85 14.31 -24.44
N ILE A 347 -3.74 14.79 -23.19
CA ILE A 347 -4.68 14.44 -22.11
C ILE A 347 -6.09 14.93 -22.44
N ILE A 348 -6.23 16.16 -22.92
CA ILE A 348 -7.52 16.75 -23.28
C ILE A 348 -8.14 15.98 -24.45
N GLU A 349 -7.36 15.71 -25.50
CA GLU A 349 -7.83 15.04 -26.71
C GLU A 349 -8.32 13.60 -26.42
N ASN A 350 -7.58 12.84 -25.61
CA ASN A 350 -7.87 11.43 -25.38
C ASN A 350 -8.77 11.16 -24.17
N HIS A 351 -8.76 12.06 -23.18
CA HIS A 351 -9.45 11.83 -21.89
C HIS A 351 -10.38 12.96 -21.47
N GLY A 352 -10.40 14.12 -22.17
CA GLY A 352 -11.17 15.30 -21.75
C GLY A 352 -12.67 15.05 -21.54
N GLY A 353 -13.26 14.07 -22.23
CA GLY A 353 -14.67 13.69 -22.05
C GLY A 353 -14.97 12.91 -20.76
N THR A 354 -13.97 12.28 -20.14
CA THR A 354 -14.14 11.44 -18.94
C THR A 354 -13.33 11.92 -17.75
N LEU A 355 -12.33 12.77 -17.98
CA LEU A 355 -11.40 13.26 -16.98
C LEU A 355 -12.16 14.10 -15.95
N ARG A 356 -12.08 13.68 -14.70
CA ARG A 356 -12.66 14.38 -13.55
C ARG A 356 -11.60 15.09 -12.72
N ARG A 357 -10.38 14.55 -12.73
CA ARG A 357 -9.27 15.05 -11.92
C ARG A 357 -7.97 14.97 -12.70
N LEU A 358 -7.28 16.09 -12.80
CA LEU A 358 -5.95 16.20 -13.35
C LEU A 358 -5.06 16.84 -12.30
N HIS A 359 -4.05 16.10 -11.84
CA HIS A 359 -3.03 16.60 -10.94
C HIS A 359 -1.69 16.63 -11.64
N CYS A 360 -1.01 17.77 -11.51
CA CYS A 360 0.18 18.12 -12.25
C CYS A 360 1.18 18.77 -11.30
N HIS A 361 2.20 18.04 -10.87
CA HIS A 361 3.16 18.51 -9.85
C HIS A 361 4.24 19.45 -10.44
N SER A 362 3.94 20.22 -11.49
CA SER A 362 4.93 21.09 -12.13
C SER A 362 4.44 22.51 -12.32
N SER A 363 5.40 23.44 -12.42
CA SER A 363 5.18 24.84 -12.81
C SER A 363 4.68 24.89 -14.26
N LEU A 364 3.39 24.66 -14.43
CA LEU A 364 2.75 24.79 -15.72
C LEU A 364 2.89 26.22 -16.20
N VAL A 365 3.30 26.37 -17.47
CA VAL A 365 3.34 27.68 -18.10
C VAL A 365 1.90 28.19 -18.17
N ALA A 366 1.64 29.40 -17.66
CA ALA A 366 0.29 29.98 -17.54
C ALA A 366 -0.57 29.89 -18.82
N LYS A 367 0.07 29.84 -20.00
CA LYS A 367 -0.60 29.62 -21.30
C LYS A 367 -1.29 28.26 -21.38
N ALA A 368 -0.66 27.18 -20.92
CA ALA A 368 -1.22 25.83 -20.96
C ALA A 368 -2.47 25.71 -20.08
N TRP A 369 -2.50 26.40 -18.93
CA TRP A 369 -3.67 26.42 -18.04
C TRP A 369 -4.86 27.13 -18.68
N ASN A 370 -4.62 28.20 -19.42
CA ASN A 370 -5.66 28.93 -20.13
C ASN A 370 -6.24 28.12 -21.30
N SER A 371 -5.42 27.34 -22.01
CA SER A 371 -5.89 26.40 -23.03
C SER A 371 -6.74 25.28 -22.40
N PHE A 372 -6.30 24.72 -21.27
CA PHE A 372 -7.01 23.67 -20.54
C PHE A 372 -8.41 24.12 -20.08
N ARG A 373 -8.51 25.27 -19.39
CA ARG A 373 -9.80 25.81 -18.91
C ARG A 373 -10.81 26.09 -20.02
N LYS A 374 -10.34 26.39 -21.24
CA LYS A 374 -11.23 26.60 -22.39
C LYS A 374 -11.73 25.28 -22.98
N ALA A 375 -10.90 24.24 -22.96
CA ALA A 375 -11.22 22.95 -23.56
C ALA A 375 -12.00 22.01 -22.62
N ALA A 376 -11.85 22.16 -21.30
CA ALA A 376 -12.55 21.40 -20.28
C ALA A 376 -13.28 22.36 -19.31
N PRO A 377 -14.46 22.89 -19.69
CA PRO A 377 -15.17 23.92 -18.90
C PRO A 377 -15.96 23.37 -17.70
N ASN A 378 -15.96 22.05 -17.51
CA ASN A 378 -16.80 21.35 -16.51
C ASN A 378 -16.04 21.06 -15.22
#